data_AF-A0A839S5P3-F1
#
_entry.id   AF-A0A839S5P3-F1
#
_cell.length_a   1.000
_cell.length_b   1.000
_cell.length_c   1.000
_cell.angle_alpha   90.00
_cell.angle_beta   90.00
_cell.angle_gamma   90.00
#
_symmetry.space_group_name_H-M   'P 1'
#
loop_
_entity.id
_entity.type
_entity.pdbx_description
1 polymer ?
#
loop_
_entity_poly.entity_id
_entity_poly.type
_entity_poly.pdbx_seq_one_letter_code
_entity_poly.pdbx_strand_id
1 'polypeptide(L)'
;MPKPYPREFREDVVRVARNRESGVTLAQVAADFGVHEMTLQKWLRQADVEDGAKPGVSSDAAAELRELKRRNRLLEQENEVLRRAAAYLSQGNLPGKGSTRS
;
A
#
# COMPACT_ATOMS: atom_id res chain seq x y z
N MET A 1 10.33 -12.93 -13.89
CA MET A 1 9.63 -13.37 -12.66
C MET A 1 8.58 -14.39 -13.05
N PRO A 2 8.44 -15.52 -12.34
CA PRO A 2 7.33 -16.45 -12.60
C PRO A 2 5.98 -15.75 -12.42
N LYS A 3 4.99 -16.14 -13.22
CA LYS A 3 3.66 -15.53 -13.18
C LYS A 3 3.02 -15.82 -11.82
N PRO A 4 2.48 -14.81 -11.11
CA PRO A 4 1.79 -15.04 -9.85
C PRO A 4 0.59 -15.97 -10.05
N TYR A 5 0.29 -16.78 -9.04
CA TYR A 5 -0.95 -17.56 -9.01
C TYR A 5 -2.18 -16.62 -9.11
N PRO A 6 -3.20 -16.99 -9.91
CA PRO A 6 -4.44 -16.23 -9.99
C PRO A 6 -5.08 -16.02 -8.61
N ARG A 7 -5.79 -14.90 -8.42
CA ARG A 7 -6.43 -14.59 -7.14
C ARG A 7 -7.42 -15.68 -6.73
N GLU A 8 -8.33 -16.03 -7.64
CA GLU A 8 -9.36 -17.06 -7.44
C GLU A 8 -8.75 -18.40 -7.00
N PHE A 9 -7.69 -18.84 -7.68
CA PHE A 9 -6.98 -20.07 -7.30
C PHE A 9 -6.45 -20.01 -5.86
N ARG A 10 -5.83 -18.90 -5.45
CA ARG A 10 -5.32 -18.76 -4.08
C ARG A 10 -6.47 -18.80 -3.06
N GLU A 11 -7.58 -18.14 -3.35
CA GLU A 11 -8.75 -18.11 -2.47
C GLU A 11 -9.39 -19.49 -2.32
N ASP A 12 -9.49 -20.24 -3.41
CA ASP A 12 -10.02 -21.61 -3.39
C ASP A 12 -9.13 -22.54 -2.58
N VAL A 13 -7.81 -22.48 -2.77
CA VAL A 13 -6.87 -23.30 -2.00
C VAL A 13 -6.90 -22.92 -0.52
N VAL A 14 -6.99 -21.63 -0.19
CA VAL A 14 -7.15 -21.14 1.19
C VAL A 14 -8.45 -21.67 1.80
N ARG A 15 -9.56 -21.63 1.06
CA ARG A 15 -10.86 -22.15 1.50
C ARG A 15 -10.80 -23.65 1.79
N VAL A 16 -10.20 -24.44 0.90
CA VAL A 16 -10.00 -25.88 1.11
C VAL A 16 -9.10 -26.13 2.32
N ALA A 17 -8.00 -25.39 2.47
CA ALA A 17 -7.09 -25.55 3.60
C ALA A 17 -7.73 -25.20 4.95
N ARG A 18 -8.64 -24.21 4.99
CA ARG A 18 -9.40 -23.85 6.19
C ARG A 18 -10.45 -24.89 6.56
N ASN A 19 -11.10 -25.49 5.57
CA ASN A 19 -12.17 -26.48 5.73
C ASN A 19 -11.67 -27.94 5.70
N ARG A 20 -10.36 -28.16 5.78
CA ARG A 20 -9.77 -29.50 5.72
C ARG A 20 -10.26 -30.39 6.87
N GLU A 21 -10.41 -31.68 6.60
CA GLU A 21 -10.81 -32.67 7.59
C GLU A 21 -9.75 -32.85 8.70
N SER A 22 -10.20 -33.32 9.87
CA SER A 22 -9.31 -33.67 10.96
C SER A 22 -8.33 -34.76 10.54
N GLY A 23 -7.03 -34.45 10.60
CA GLY A 23 -5.95 -35.35 10.18
C GLY A 23 -5.34 -35.00 8.82
N VAL A 24 -5.99 -34.15 8.01
CA VAL A 24 -5.39 -33.61 6.78
C VAL A 24 -4.42 -32.49 7.13
N THR A 25 -3.17 -32.62 6.66
CA THR A 25 -2.11 -31.64 6.90
C THR A 25 -2.10 -30.55 5.81
N LEU A 26 -1.55 -29.38 6.13
CA LEU A 26 -1.35 -28.33 5.14
C LEU A 26 -0.38 -28.76 4.02
N ALA A 27 0.59 -29.62 4.34
CA ALA A 27 1.51 -30.19 3.36
C ALA A 27 0.79 -31.06 2.31
N GLN A 28 -0.18 -31.87 2.75
CA GLN A 28 -1.01 -32.68 1.84
C GLN A 28 -1.86 -31.78 0.93
N VAL A 29 -2.59 -30.83 1.50
CA VAL A 29 -3.38 -29.87 0.69
C VAL A 29 -2.48 -29.13 -0.30
N ALA A 30 -1.32 -28.65 0.15
CA ALA A 30 -0.38 -27.96 -0.74
C ALA A 30 0.10 -28.85 -1.89
N ALA A 31 0.42 -30.12 -1.61
CA ALA A 31 0.83 -31.09 -2.62
C ALA A 31 -0.29 -31.38 -3.64
N ASP A 32 -1.53 -31.53 -3.18
CA ASP A 32 -2.70 -31.80 -4.05
C ASP A 32 -2.94 -30.69 -5.07
N PHE A 33 -2.67 -29.44 -4.68
CA PHE A 33 -2.79 -28.27 -5.56
C PHE A 33 -1.48 -27.89 -6.28
N GLY A 34 -0.42 -28.67 -6.11
CA GLY A 34 0.89 -28.41 -6.74
C GLY A 34 1.56 -27.12 -6.24
N VAL A 35 1.24 -26.68 -5.02
CA VAL A 35 1.84 -25.49 -4.40
C VAL A 35 2.80 -25.88 -3.30
N HIS A 36 3.84 -25.06 -3.08
CA HIS A 36 4.74 -25.26 -1.96
C HIS A 36 4.02 -24.98 -0.64
N GLU A 37 4.21 -25.80 0.40
CA GLU A 37 3.52 -25.65 1.69
C GLU A 37 3.69 -24.26 2.31
N MET A 38 4.92 -23.74 2.36
CA MET A 38 5.17 -22.38 2.85
C MET A 38 4.39 -21.31 2.07
N THR A 39 4.12 -21.51 0.78
CA THR A 39 3.29 -20.59 -0.01
C THR A 39 1.85 -20.60 0.49
N LEU A 40 1.29 -21.79 0.74
CA LEU A 40 -0.04 -21.93 1.32
C LEU A 40 -0.12 -21.32 2.73
N GLN A 41 0.87 -21.55 3.58
CA GLN A 41 0.93 -20.93 4.91
C GLN A 41 0.96 -19.39 4.84
N LYS A 42 1.64 -18.81 3.84
CA LYS A 42 1.61 -17.35 3.62
C LYS A 42 0.23 -16.86 3.23
N TRP A 43 -0.47 -17.58 2.34
CA TRP A 43 -1.83 -17.20 1.95
C TRP A 43 -2.81 -17.29 3.11
N LEU A 44 -2.71 -18.33 3.96
CA LEU A 44 -3.51 -18.43 5.18
C LEU A 44 -3.26 -17.25 6.13
N ARG A 45 -1.99 -16.90 6.37
CA ARG A 45 -1.65 -15.74 7.20
C ARG A 45 -2.18 -14.43 6.62
N GLN A 46 -2.11 -14.25 5.30
CA GLN A 46 -2.64 -13.06 4.65
C GLN A 46 -4.17 -13.01 4.77
N ALA A 47 -4.85 -14.13 4.56
CA ALA A 47 -6.30 -14.23 4.74
C ALA A 47 -6.71 -13.93 6.19
N ASP A 48 -5.95 -14.40 7.18
CA ASP A 48 -6.22 -14.07 8.60
C ASP A 48 -6.05 -12.57 8.89
N VAL A 49 -5.15 -11.88 8.19
CA VAL A 49 -4.99 -10.42 8.28
C VAL A 49 -6.15 -9.71 7.59
N GLU A 50 -6.59 -10.20 6.44
CA GLU A 50 -7.73 -9.63 5.70
C GLU A 50 -9.04 -9.81 6.46
N ASP A 51 -9.22 -10.93 7.16
CA ASP A 51 -10.38 -11.20 8.02
C ASP A 51 -10.31 -10.48 9.39
N GLY A 52 -9.20 -9.79 9.68
CA GLY A 52 -8.97 -9.12 10.96
C GLY A 52 -8.69 -10.06 12.15
N ALA A 53 -8.50 -11.36 11.90
CA ALA A 53 -8.15 -12.35 12.92
C ALA A 53 -6.71 -12.20 13.42
N LYS A 54 -5.81 -11.61 12.62
CA LYS A 54 -4.42 -11.29 12.99
C LYS A 54 -4.08 -9.84 12.70
N PRO A 55 -3.24 -9.19 13.54
CA PRO A 55 -2.74 -7.86 13.27
C PRO A 55 -1.86 -7.87 12.01
N GLY A 56 -2.10 -6.92 11.12
CA GLY A 56 -1.34 -6.74 9.88
C GLY A 56 -1.95 -5.64 9.01
N VAL A 57 -1.26 -5.31 7.91
CA VAL A 57 -1.77 -4.34 6.93
C VAL A 57 -2.56 -5.12 5.86
N SER A 58 -3.87 -4.90 5.79
CA SER A 58 -4.70 -5.49 4.73
C SER A 58 -4.30 -4.94 3.36
N SER A 59 -4.68 -5.67 2.32
CA SER A 59 -4.43 -5.28 0.93
C SER A 59 -5.05 -3.91 0.60
N ASP A 60 -6.26 -3.65 1.11
CA ASP A 60 -6.96 -2.36 0.97
C ASP A 60 -6.26 -1.23 1.72
N ALA A 61 -5.89 -1.45 2.99
CA ALA A 61 -5.15 -0.46 3.77
C ALA A 61 -3.80 -0.11 3.12
N ALA A 62 -3.11 -1.09 2.53
CA ALA A 62 -1.89 -0.84 1.77
C ALA A 62 -2.14 -0.04 0.49
N ALA A 63 -3.28 -0.25 -0.19
CA ALA A 63 -3.65 0.51 -1.38
C ALA A 63 -3.97 1.96 -1.03
N GLU A 64 -4.76 2.19 0.01
CA GLU A 64 -5.08 3.51 0.53
C GLU A 64 -3.82 4.26 0.96
N LEU A 65 -2.91 3.59 1.69
CA LEU A 65 -1.65 4.20 2.10
C LEU A 65 -0.79 4.66 0.92
N ARG A 66 -0.75 3.90 -0.18
CA ARG A 66 -0.03 4.31 -1.39
C ARG A 66 -0.66 5.54 -2.03
N GLU A 67 -1.99 5.58 -2.09
CA GLU A 67 -2.72 6.70 -2.66
C GLU A 67 -2.58 7.96 -1.81
N LEU A 68 -2.70 7.84 -0.49
CA LEU A 68 -2.46 8.95 0.45
C LEU A 68 -1.04 9.50 0.32
N LYS A 69 -0.02 8.62 0.23
CA LYS A 69 1.37 9.05 0.00
C LYS A 69 1.54 9.80 -1.32
N ARG A 70 0.85 9.37 -2.38
CA ARG A 70 0.87 10.06 -3.69
C ARG A 70 0.24 11.46 -3.57
N ARG A 71 -0.93 11.57 -2.96
CA ARG A 71 -1.62 12.86 -2.76
C ARG A 71 -0.81 13.81 -1.89
N ASN A 72 -0.25 13.30 -0.80
CA ASN A 72 0.56 14.09 0.11
C ASN A 72 1.78 14.69 -0.62
N ARG A 73 2.49 13.88 -1.43
CA ARG A 73 3.59 14.37 -2.26
C ARG A 73 3.15 15.47 -3.25
N LEU A 74 1.97 15.34 -3.85
CA LEU A 74 1.44 16.37 -4.76
C LEU A 74 1.14 17.67 -4.00
N LEU A 75 0.46 17.57 -2.85
CA LEU A 75 0.15 18.72 -2.00
C LEU A 75 1.42 19.42 -1.50
N GLU A 76 2.48 18.68 -1.19
CA GLU A 76 3.77 19.25 -0.81
C GLU A 76 4.38 20.08 -1.95
N GLN A 77 4.30 19.57 -3.20
CA GLN A 77 4.77 20.29 -4.38
C GLN A 77 3.96 21.56 -4.65
N GLU A 78 2.63 21.47 -4.56
CA GLU A 78 1.73 22.63 -4.73
C GLU A 78 2.02 23.70 -3.67
N ASN A 79 2.18 23.30 -2.41
CA ASN A 79 2.56 24.22 -1.34
C ASN A 79 3.91 24.89 -1.59
N GLU A 80 4.89 24.16 -2.11
CA GLU A 80 6.19 24.74 -2.45
C GLU A 80 6.07 25.80 -3.55
N VAL A 81 5.28 25.54 -4.60
CA VAL A 81 5.00 26.51 -5.66
C VAL A 81 4.32 27.75 -5.10
N LEU A 82 3.30 27.58 -4.26
CA LEU A 82 2.59 28.69 -3.62
C LEU A 82 3.51 29.52 -2.73
N ARG A 83 4.38 28.88 -1.95
CA ARG A 83 5.38 29.59 -1.12
C ARG A 83 6.35 30.40 -1.97
N ARG A 84 6.84 29.84 -3.09
CA ARG A 84 7.73 30.55 -4.01
C ARG A 84 7.02 31.74 -4.67
N ALA A 85 5.77 31.59 -5.08
CA ALA A 85 4.97 32.67 -5.65
C ALA A 85 4.72 33.79 -4.62
N ALA A 86 4.36 33.44 -3.39
CA ALA A 86 4.17 34.40 -2.31
C ALA A 86 5.46 35.17 -1.97
N ALA A 87 6.61 34.48 -1.95
CA ALA A 87 7.91 35.11 -1.77
C ALA A 87 8.24 36.08 -2.92
N TYR A 88 7.97 35.71 -4.17
CA TYR A 88 8.17 36.59 -5.30
C TYR A 88 7.29 37.86 -5.21
N LEU A 89 6.01 37.68 -4.89
CA LEU A 89 5.07 38.79 -4.78
C LEU A 89 5.42 39.74 -3.62
N SER A 90 5.94 39.23 -2.50
CA SER A 90 6.36 40.07 -1.37
C SER A 90 7.62 40.90 -1.67
N GLN A 91 8.50 40.45 -2.57
CA GLN A 91 9.64 41.25 -3.05
C GLN A 91 9.19 42.41 -3.96
N GLY A 92 8.10 42.25 -4.72
CA GLY A 92 7.53 43.30 -5.57
C GLY A 92 6.86 44.46 -4.80
N ASN A 93 6.55 44.25 -3.52
CA ASN A 93 5.86 45.23 -2.66
C ASN A 93 6.81 46.04 -1.76
N LEU A 94 8.13 45.96 -1.96
CA LEU A 94 9.06 46.85 -1.26
C LEU A 94 8.91 48.28 -1.80
N PRO A 95 8.52 49.28 -0.99
CA PRO A 95 8.54 50.67 -1.44
C PRO A 95 9.96 51.01 -1.86
N GLY A 96 10.13 51.41 -3.11
CA GLY A 96 11.41 51.80 -3.67
C GLY A 96 12.08 52.78 -2.71
N LYS A 97 13.29 52.44 -2.24
CA LYS A 97 14.10 53.35 -1.42
C LYS A 97 14.22 54.65 -2.20
N GLY A 98 13.48 55.67 -1.76
CA GLY A 98 13.56 57.02 -2.30
C GLY A 98 14.99 57.47 -2.19
N SER A 99 15.66 57.58 -3.34
CA SER A 99 16.91 58.30 -3.46
C SER A 99 16.59 59.78 -3.27
N THR A 100 16.56 60.24 -2.03
CA THR A 100 16.66 61.67 -1.72
C THR A 100 18.09 62.10 -2.03
N ARG A 101 18.26 62.64 -3.23
CA ARG A 101 19.43 63.42 -3.62
C ARG A 101 19.14 64.88 -3.29
N SER A 102 19.76 65.38 -2.23
CA SER A 102 19.98 66.81 -1.95
C SER A 102 21.41 67.00 -1.52
#